data_AF-A0A1G8IJQ8-F1
#
_entry.id   AF-A0A1G8IJQ8-F1
#
_cell.length_a   1.000
_cell.length_b   1.000
_cell.length_c   1.000
_cell.angle_alpha   90.00
_cell.angle_beta   90.00
_cell.angle_gamma   90.00
#
_symmetry.space_group_name_H-M   'P 1'
#
loop_
_entity.id
_entity.type
_entity.pdbx_description
1 polymer ?
#
loop_
_entity_poly.entity_id
_entity_poly.type
_entity_poly.pdbx_seq_one_letter_code
_entity_poly.pdbx_strand_id
1 'polypeptide(L)'
;MFDIEMLKNYLRIDGSEDDDLLTSFVSAAEGHLQNAGVQEPEDGPSREQYHLAIMLYVKREYDPLTDIELERIQKAIEGIILQLKDWRVE
;
A
#
# COMPACT_ATOMS: atom_id res chain seq x y z
N MET A 1 -5.26 3.20 -11.22
CA MET A 1 -5.78 1.84 -10.91
C MET A 1 -4.62 0.92 -10.59
N PHE A 2 -4.65 0.42 -9.36
CA PHE A 2 -3.72 -0.57 -8.83
C PHE A 2 -3.98 -1.96 -9.45
N ASP A 3 -2.93 -2.72 -9.72
CA ASP A 3 -3.02 -4.06 -10.31
C ASP A 3 -2.98 -5.13 -9.21
N ILE A 4 -4.06 -5.89 -9.06
CA ILE A 4 -4.17 -6.92 -8.02
C ILE A 4 -3.21 -8.10 -8.26
N GLU A 5 -2.86 -8.40 -9.50
CA GLU A 5 -1.90 -9.46 -9.80
C GLU A 5 -0.50 -9.10 -9.31
N MET A 6 -0.14 -7.81 -9.31
CA MET A 6 1.10 -7.33 -8.70
C MET A 6 1.14 -7.60 -7.19
N LEU A 7 0.02 -7.37 -6.51
CA LEU A 7 -0.12 -7.64 -5.07
C LEU A 7 -0.04 -9.14 -4.76
N LYS A 8 -0.72 -9.98 -5.55
CA LYS A 8 -0.69 -11.44 -5.39
C LYS A 8 0.72 -11.98 -5.57
N ASN A 9 1.43 -11.51 -6.59
CA ASN A 9 2.86 -11.83 -6.79
C ASN A 9 3.73 -11.40 -5.60
N TYR A 10 3.47 -10.20 -5.04
CA TYR A 10 4.19 -9.70 -3.87
C TYR A 10 3.94 -10.56 -2.61
N LEU A 11 2.70 -11.00 -2.40
CA LEU A 11 2.29 -11.87 -1.30
C LEU A 11 2.56 -13.36 -1.53
N ARG A 12 2.99 -13.74 -2.75
CA ARG A 12 3.20 -15.14 -3.19
C ARG A 12 1.90 -15.97 -3.15
N ILE A 13 0.83 -15.38 -3.63
CA ILE A 13 -0.50 -16.01 -3.77
C ILE A 13 -0.69 -16.43 -5.22
N ASP A 14 -0.90 -17.72 -5.46
CA ASP A 14 -1.14 -18.29 -6.79
C ASP A 14 -2.64 -18.47 -7.11
N GLY A 15 -3.51 -18.39 -6.11
CA GLY A 15 -4.95 -18.63 -6.20
C GLY A 15 -5.80 -17.35 -6.25
N SER A 16 -7.12 -17.50 -6.33
CA SER A 16 -8.08 -16.39 -6.38
C SER A 16 -9.06 -16.40 -5.21
N GLU A 17 -8.88 -17.30 -4.24
CA GLU A 17 -9.79 -17.51 -3.12
C GLU A 17 -9.96 -16.24 -2.28
N ASP A 18 -8.89 -15.45 -2.16
CA ASP A 18 -8.85 -14.24 -1.34
C ASP A 18 -8.99 -12.95 -2.16
N ASP A 19 -9.28 -13.00 -3.46
CA ASP A 19 -9.31 -11.81 -4.34
C ASP A 19 -10.26 -10.72 -3.82
N ASP A 20 -11.43 -11.09 -3.29
CA ASP A 20 -12.39 -10.14 -2.69
C ASP A 20 -11.86 -9.49 -1.41
N LEU A 21 -11.15 -10.27 -0.59
CA LEU A 21 -10.52 -9.79 0.65
C LEU A 21 -9.34 -8.87 0.34
N LEU A 22 -8.47 -9.26 -0.59
CA LEU A 22 -7.36 -8.45 -1.07
C LEU A 22 -7.86 -7.13 -1.68
N THR A 23 -8.93 -7.17 -2.47
CA THR A 23 -9.57 -5.97 -3.04
C THR A 23 -10.07 -5.02 -1.94
N SER A 24 -10.65 -5.57 -0.88
CA SER A 24 -11.09 -4.79 0.27
C SER A 24 -9.92 -4.12 1.01
N PHE A 25 -8.79 -4.84 1.18
CA PHE A 25 -7.59 -4.27 1.77
C PHE A 25 -6.92 -3.21 0.89
N VAL A 26 -6.90 -3.40 -0.43
CA VAL A 26 -6.42 -2.37 -1.37
C VAL A 26 -7.26 -1.10 -1.23
N SER A 27 -8.59 -1.23 -1.19
CA SER A 27 -9.49 -0.09 -1.03
C SER A 27 -9.26 0.63 0.31
N ALA A 28 -9.02 -0.12 1.39
CA ALA A 28 -8.68 0.44 2.69
C ALA A 28 -7.31 1.16 2.68
N ALA A 29 -6.33 0.61 1.96
CA ALA A 29 -5.00 1.21 1.82
C ALA A 29 -5.06 2.53 1.03
N GLU A 30 -5.81 2.57 -0.08
CA GLU A 30 -6.04 3.79 -0.86
C GLU A 30 -6.70 4.87 -0.01
N GLY A 31 -7.75 4.52 0.75
CA GLY A 31 -8.41 5.41 1.70
C GLY A 31 -7.48 5.88 2.81
N HIS A 32 -6.59 5.02 3.30
CA HIS A 32 -5.58 5.40 4.29
C HIS A 32 -4.61 6.46 3.76
N LEU A 33 -4.09 6.27 2.54
CA LEU A 33 -3.19 7.23 1.87
C LEU A 33 -3.91 8.55 1.58
N GLN A 34 -5.16 8.50 1.10
CA GLN A 34 -5.96 9.69 0.86
C GLN A 34 -6.23 10.49 2.13
N ASN A 35 -6.61 9.82 3.23
CA ASN A 35 -6.80 10.44 4.54
C ASN A 35 -5.50 11.03 5.11
N ALA A 36 -4.36 10.43 4.75
CA ALA A 36 -3.07 11.00 5.07
C ALA A 36 -2.76 12.25 4.23
N GLY A 37 -3.49 12.55 3.15
CA GLY A 37 -3.26 13.69 2.26
C GLY A 37 -2.45 13.34 1.00
N VAL A 38 -2.32 12.06 0.67
CA VAL A 38 -1.65 11.58 -0.54
C VAL A 38 -2.69 11.27 -1.61
N GLN A 39 -2.65 11.98 -2.74
CA GLN A 39 -3.46 11.66 -3.91
C GLN A 39 -2.80 10.57 -4.76
N GLU A 40 -3.59 9.75 -5.46
CA GLU A 40 -3.06 8.74 -6.41
C GLU A 40 -2.30 9.46 -7.55
N PRO A 41 -0.99 9.19 -7.74
CA PRO A 41 -0.22 9.79 -8.82
C PRO A 41 -0.56 9.17 -10.18
N GLU A 42 -0.56 9.97 -11.25
CA GLU A 42 -0.89 9.51 -12.61
C GLU A 42 0.17 8.53 -13.16
N ASP A 43 1.46 8.86 -13.01
CA ASP A 43 2.59 8.06 -13.49
C ASP A 43 3.91 8.34 -12.74
N GLY A 44 4.98 7.66 -13.18
CA GLY A 44 6.34 7.87 -12.70
C GLY A 44 6.65 7.30 -11.30
N PRO A 45 7.80 7.71 -10.72
CA PRO A 45 8.31 7.16 -9.45
C PRO A 45 7.34 7.31 -8.28
N SER A 46 6.57 8.40 -8.24
CA SER A 46 5.57 8.62 -7.21
C SER A 46 4.45 7.55 -7.27
N ARG A 47 4.05 7.12 -8.46
CA ARG A 47 3.04 6.06 -8.63
C ARG A 47 3.56 4.71 -8.13
N GLU A 48 4.81 4.40 -8.43
CA GLU A 48 5.46 3.17 -7.97
C GLU A 48 5.59 3.14 -6.45
N GLN A 49 5.93 4.27 -5.83
CA GLN A 49 5.94 4.43 -4.37
C GLN A 49 4.54 4.30 -3.75
N TYR A 50 3.54 4.89 -4.39
CA TYR A 50 2.14 4.78 -3.96
C TYR A 50 1.68 3.31 -3.98
N HIS A 51 1.94 2.58 -5.07
CA HIS A 51 1.66 1.15 -5.17
C HIS A 51 2.42 0.33 -4.12
N LEU A 52 3.69 0.67 -3.83
CA LEU A 52 4.45 0.01 -2.78
C LEU A 52 3.82 0.21 -1.40
N ALA A 53 3.33 1.43 -1.09
CA ALA A 53 2.63 1.69 0.16
C ALA A 53 1.34 0.87 0.29
N ILE A 54 0.58 0.71 -0.81
CA ILE A 54 -0.59 -0.18 -0.84
C ILE A 54 -0.17 -1.62 -0.52
N MET A 55 0.82 -2.17 -1.22
CA MET A 55 1.26 -3.55 -1.00
C MET A 55 1.75 -3.79 0.44
N LEU A 56 2.50 -2.84 1.01
CA LEU A 56 2.97 -2.89 2.40
C LEU A 56 1.81 -2.84 3.39
N TYR A 57 0.82 -1.98 3.13
CA TYR A 57 -0.40 -1.91 3.94
C TYR A 57 -1.14 -3.24 3.90
N VAL A 58 -1.39 -3.81 2.72
CA VAL A 58 -2.10 -5.08 2.61
C VAL A 58 -1.34 -6.21 3.30
N LYS A 59 -0.01 -6.30 3.10
CA LYS A 59 0.82 -7.29 3.80
C LYS A 59 0.70 -7.18 5.33
N ARG A 60 0.62 -5.94 5.85
CA ARG A 60 0.41 -5.71 7.29
C ARG A 60 -0.87 -6.35 7.81
N GLU A 61 -1.95 -6.26 7.04
CA GLU A 61 -3.28 -6.74 7.43
C GLU A 61 -3.47 -8.24 7.12
N TYR A 62 -2.84 -8.74 6.06
CA TYR A 62 -3.06 -10.09 5.55
C TYR A 62 -2.12 -11.13 6.18
N ASP A 63 -0.83 -10.81 6.35
CA ASP A 63 0.14 -11.79 6.84
C ASP A 63 0.22 -11.81 8.38
N PRO A 64 0.46 -13.00 8.98
CA PRO A 64 0.80 -13.10 10.40
C PRO A 64 2.26 -12.67 10.63
N LEU A 65 2.49 -11.37 10.71
CA LEU A 65 3.82 -10.77 10.85
C LEU A 65 4.35 -10.85 12.29
N THR A 66 5.68 -10.90 12.41
CA THR A 66 6.36 -10.63 13.68
C THR A 66 6.34 -9.15 14.03
N ASP A 67 6.52 -8.80 15.31
CA ASP A 67 6.59 -7.40 15.76
C ASP A 67 7.66 -6.58 15.02
N ILE A 68 8.80 -7.20 14.69
CA ILE A 68 9.89 -6.55 13.96
C ILE A 68 9.48 -6.24 12.52
N GLU A 69 8.77 -7.16 11.86
CA GLU A 69 8.27 -6.94 10.50
C GLU A 69 7.17 -5.88 10.49
N LEU A 70 6.28 -5.91 11.48
CA LEU A 70 5.23 -4.91 11.66
C LEU A 70 5.82 -3.50 11.81
N GLU A 71 6.80 -3.32 12.70
CA GLU A 71 7.47 -2.04 12.91
C GLU A 71 8.17 -1.53 11.65
N ARG A 72 8.85 -2.42 10.91
CA ARG A 72 9.53 -2.07 9.65
C ARG A 72 8.54 -1.62 8.58
N ILE A 73 7.43 -2.33 8.44
CA ILE A 73 6.38 -2.00 7.46
C ILE A 73 5.73 -0.66 7.82
N GLN A 74 5.41 -0.43 9.09
CA GLN A 74 4.84 0.85 9.55
C GLN A 74 5.77 2.03 9.23
N LYS A 75 7.07 1.93 9.58
CA LYS A 75 8.06 2.96 9.26
C LYS A 75 8.21 3.19 7.75
N ALA A 76 8.15 2.14 6.95
CA ALA A 76 8.23 2.25 5.49
C ALA A 76 7.02 2.99 4.92
N ILE A 77 5.81 2.63 5.35
CA ILE A 77 4.57 3.31 4.94
C ILE A 77 4.61 4.80 5.33
N GLU A 78 4.99 5.11 6.56
CA GLU A 78 5.14 6.51 7.03
C GLU A 78 6.15 7.29 6.19
N GLY A 79 7.31 6.70 5.90
CA GLY A 79 8.33 7.32 5.06
C GLY A 79 7.84 7.60 3.63
N ILE A 80 7.12 6.65 3.03
CA ILE A 80 6.54 6.83 1.70
C ILE A 80 5.48 7.94 1.72
N ILE A 81 4.59 7.95 2.71
CA ILE A 81 3.57 9.01 2.87
C ILE A 81 4.25 10.38 2.94
N LEU A 82 5.33 10.52 3.72
CA LEU A 82 6.06 11.79 3.84
C LEU A 82 6.71 12.24 2.53
N GLN A 83 7.19 11.31 1.69
CA GLN A 83 7.77 11.60 0.38
C GLN A 83 6.71 11.96 -0.66
N LEU A 84 5.53 11.33 -0.59
CA LEU A 84 4.43 11.54 -1.53
C LEU A 84 3.57 12.77 -1.19
N LYS A 85 3.57 13.21 0.06
CA LYS A 85 2.89 14.44 0.46
C LYS A 85 3.46 15.63 -0.29
N ASP A 86 2.62 16.26 -1.11
CA ASP A 86 2.92 17.57 -1.64
C ASP A 86 2.72 18.60 -0.53
N TRP A 87 3.82 19.17 -0.04
CA TRP A 87 3.82 20.19 1.02
C TRP A 87 3.51 21.59 0.51
N ARG A 88 2.93 21.75 -0.69
CA ARG A 88 2.51 23.06 -1.18
C ARG A 88 1.55 23.71 -0.18
N VAL A 89 2.14 24.61 0.61
CA VAL A 89 1.51 25.51 1.56
C VAL A 89 0.56 26.38 0.74
N GLU A 90 -0.75 26.23 0.99
CA GLU A 90 -1.75 27.22 0.58
C GLU A 90 -1.57 28.54 1.32
#